data_AF-W8JI23-F1
#
_entry.id   AF-W8JI23-F1
#
_cell.length_a   1.000
_cell.length_b   1.000
_cell.length_c   1.000
_cell.angle_alpha   90.00
_cell.angle_beta   90.00
_cell.angle_gamma   90.00
#
_symmetry.space_group_name_H-M   'P 1'
#
loop_
_entity.id
_entity.type
_entity.pdbx_description
1 polymer ?
#
loop_
_entity_poly.entity_id
_entity_poly.type
_entity_poly.pdbx_seq_one_letter_code
_entity_poly.pdbx_strand_id
1 'polypeptide(L)'
;MGLISLDISLQEFAMLNHNLILDSIKQIPTHQAAWSEGTKQVRAASYISLTKFLNRITSGIIPVALPSRQEATKTFYKIRDLVKTKAMNQEEIVVFLEKLKQINHRDWLIAQTLLQGAKRAAEALSITTDQISFEEGTISFIQVKNKKI
;
A
#
# COMPACT_ATOMS: atom_id res chain seq x y z
N MET A 1 8.15 -12.51 -9.82
CA MET A 1 6.93 -13.17 -9.31
C MET A 1 7.27 -14.65 -9.16
N GLY A 2 7.91 -15.08 -8.06
CA GLY A 2 8.55 -16.41 -7.94
C GLY A 2 7.63 -17.65 -8.01
N LEU A 3 6.41 -17.50 -8.53
CA LEU A 3 5.42 -18.55 -8.77
C LEU A 3 5.17 -18.82 -10.26
N ILE A 4 5.75 -18.00 -11.15
CA ILE A 4 5.65 -18.16 -12.60
C ILE A 4 7.05 -18.01 -13.16
N SER A 5 7.47 -18.98 -13.99
CA SER A 5 8.74 -18.90 -14.71
C SER A 5 8.71 -17.69 -15.65
N LEU A 6 9.81 -16.95 -15.72
CA LEU A 6 9.94 -15.84 -16.68
C LEU A 6 10.09 -16.34 -18.12
N ASP A 7 10.42 -17.62 -18.30
CA ASP A 7 10.66 -18.24 -19.59
C ASP A 7 9.40 -18.92 -20.15
N ILE A 8 8.24 -18.76 -19.51
CA ILE A 8 6.98 -19.34 -19.98
C ILE A 8 6.50 -18.62 -21.24
N SER A 9 6.08 -19.38 -22.25
CA SER A 9 5.45 -18.81 -23.43
C SER A 9 4.04 -18.28 -23.11
N LEU A 10 3.54 -17.34 -23.93
CA LEU A 10 2.17 -16.83 -23.77
C LEU A 10 1.11 -17.93 -23.97
N GLN A 11 1.40 -18.93 -24.80
CA GLN A 11 0.51 -20.06 -25.04
C GLN A 11 0.41 -20.95 -23.80
N GLU A 12 1.56 -21.31 -23.21
CA GLU A 12 1.59 -22.06 -21.95
C GLU A 12 0.95 -21.26 -20.82
N PHE A 13 1.20 -19.95 -20.77
CA PHE A 13 0.58 -19.06 -19.80
C PHE A 13 -0.95 -19.05 -19.90
N ALA A 14 -1.51 -19.01 -21.11
CA ALA A 14 -2.96 -19.04 -21.34
C ALA A 14 -3.63 -20.33 -20.85
N MET A 15 -2.89 -21.44 -20.80
CA MET A 15 -3.39 -22.74 -20.31
C MET A 15 -3.36 -22.86 -18.78
N LEU A 16 -2.75 -21.91 -18.07
CA LEU A 16 -2.68 -21.95 -16.62
C LEU A 16 -4.03 -21.64 -15.97
N ASN A 17 -4.31 -22.34 -14.87
CA ASN A 17 -5.38 -21.91 -13.98
C ASN A 17 -4.93 -20.71 -13.14
N HIS A 18 -5.18 -19.51 -13.64
CA HIS A 18 -4.76 -18.28 -12.95
C HIS A 18 -5.37 -18.09 -11.57
N ASN A 19 -6.53 -18.69 -11.28
CA ASN A 19 -7.13 -18.62 -9.94
C ASN A 19 -6.33 -19.45 -8.94
N LEU A 20 -5.84 -20.63 -9.34
CA LEU A 20 -4.96 -21.44 -8.48
C LEU A 20 -3.65 -20.73 -8.17
N ILE A 21 -3.06 -20.04 -9.15
CA ILE A 21 -1.84 -19.24 -8.94
C ILE A 21 -2.09 -18.13 -7.92
N LEU A 22 -3.26 -17.49 -7.99
CA LEU A 22 -3.67 -16.48 -7.02
C LEU A 22 -3.79 -17.05 -5.60
N ASP A 23 -4.31 -18.27 -5.46
CA ASP A 23 -4.37 -18.95 -4.16
C ASP A 23 -2.99 -19.41 -3.68
N SER A 24 -2.10 -19.84 -4.59
CA SER A 24 -0.71 -20.15 -4.25
C SER A 24 0.04 -18.93 -3.70
N ILE A 25 -0.20 -17.72 -4.22
CA ILE A 25 0.38 -16.47 -3.69
C ILE A 25 0.03 -16.29 -2.19
N LYS A 26 -1.20 -16.64 -1.80
CA LYS A 26 -1.65 -16.54 -0.39
C LYS A 26 -1.01 -17.60 0.48
N GLN A 27 -0.94 -18.82 -0.03
CA GLN A 27 -0.52 -19.99 0.72
C GLN A 27 0.99 -20.13 0.86
N ILE A 28 1.80 -19.31 0.18
CA ILE A 28 3.27 -19.38 0.33
C ILE A 28 3.62 -19.33 1.83
N PRO A 29 4.22 -20.42 2.35
CA PRO A 29 4.67 -20.45 3.72
C PRO A 29 5.81 -19.46 3.95
N THR A 30 5.87 -18.89 5.15
CA THR A 30 6.90 -17.93 5.54
C THR A 30 8.33 -18.49 5.42
N HIS A 31 8.49 -19.83 5.48
CA HIS A 31 9.77 -20.51 5.31
C HIS A 31 10.24 -20.61 3.85
N GLN A 32 9.32 -20.55 2.87
CA GLN A 32 9.66 -20.53 1.44
C GLN A 32 9.92 -19.11 0.95
N ALA A 33 9.16 -18.14 1.47
CA ALA A 33 9.43 -16.73 1.25
C ALA A 33 8.98 -15.93 2.47
N ALA A 34 9.82 -15.01 2.94
CA ALA A 34 9.51 -14.09 4.04
C ALA A 34 8.53 -12.98 3.62
N TRP A 35 7.40 -13.34 3.00
CA TRP A 35 6.38 -12.40 2.56
C TRP A 35 5.39 -12.14 3.69
N SER A 36 5.29 -10.85 4.08
CA SER A 36 4.18 -10.39 4.92
C SER A 36 2.85 -10.50 4.18
N GLU A 37 1.74 -10.47 4.92
CA GLU A 37 0.40 -10.50 4.34
C GLU A 37 0.16 -9.32 3.38
N GLY A 38 0.67 -8.14 3.71
CA GLY A 38 0.63 -6.99 2.80
C GLY A 38 1.37 -7.26 1.48
N THR A 39 2.54 -7.91 1.53
CA THR A 39 3.31 -8.30 0.34
C THR A 39 2.54 -9.31 -0.51
N LYS A 40 1.87 -10.29 0.12
CA LYS A 40 1.03 -11.27 -0.59
C LYS A 40 -0.12 -10.59 -1.32
N GLN A 41 -0.81 -9.65 -0.67
CA GLN A 41 -1.91 -8.88 -1.28
C GLN A 41 -1.44 -8.01 -2.45
N VAL A 42 -0.31 -7.33 -2.32
CA VAL A 42 0.27 -6.53 -3.42
C VAL A 42 0.59 -7.44 -4.61
N ARG A 43 1.23 -8.59 -4.39
CA ARG A 43 1.54 -9.55 -5.46
C ARG A 43 0.29 -10.11 -6.12
N ALA A 44 -0.73 -10.45 -5.34
CA ALA A 44 -2.03 -10.89 -5.84
C ALA A 44 -2.70 -9.82 -6.72
N ALA A 45 -2.69 -8.55 -6.28
CA ALA A 45 -3.22 -7.42 -7.05
C ALA A 45 -2.44 -7.17 -8.34
N SER A 46 -1.11 -7.27 -8.31
CA SER A 46 -0.26 -7.16 -9.51
C SER A 46 -0.56 -8.27 -10.50
N TYR A 47 -0.78 -9.51 -10.03
CA TYR A 47 -1.10 -10.63 -10.89
C TYR A 47 -2.47 -10.51 -11.57
N ILE A 48 -3.49 -10.09 -10.83
CA ILE A 48 -4.82 -9.78 -11.39
C ILE A 48 -4.70 -8.67 -12.43
N SER A 49 -3.88 -7.64 -12.17
CA SER A 49 -3.67 -6.54 -13.12
C SER A 49 -2.98 -7.02 -14.40
N LEU A 50 -1.98 -7.91 -14.27
CA LEU A 50 -1.30 -8.54 -15.41
C LEU A 50 -2.28 -9.36 -16.26
N THR A 51 -3.03 -10.29 -15.64
CA THR A 51 -3.99 -11.11 -16.38
C THR A 51 -5.11 -10.29 -17.01
N LYS A 52 -5.54 -9.19 -16.37
CA LYS A 52 -6.48 -8.23 -16.96
C LYS A 52 -5.91 -7.48 -18.17
N PHE A 53 -4.64 -7.08 -18.10
CA PHE A 53 -3.96 -6.47 -19.24
C PHE A 53 -3.83 -7.47 -20.40
N LEU A 54 -3.35 -8.68 -20.11
CA LEU A 54 -3.18 -9.76 -21.07
C LEU A 54 -4.51 -10.17 -21.71
N ASN A 55 -5.58 -10.28 -20.94
CA ASN A 55 -6.93 -10.54 -21.44
C ASN A 55 -7.37 -9.50 -22.48
N ARG A 56 -7.11 -8.21 -22.25
CA ARG A 56 -7.46 -7.13 -23.19
C ARG A 56 -6.67 -7.21 -24.49
N ILE A 57 -5.35 -7.38 -24.40
CA ILE A 57 -4.49 -7.41 -25.59
C ILE A 57 -4.64 -8.69 -26.40
N THR A 58 -5.08 -9.78 -25.77
CA THR A 58 -5.29 -11.08 -26.43
C THR A 58 -6.76 -11.35 -26.76
N SER A 59 -7.62 -10.33 -26.69
CA SER A 59 -9.06 -10.44 -26.98
C SER A 59 -9.75 -11.59 -26.23
N GLY A 60 -9.33 -11.88 -25.00
CA GLY A 60 -9.94 -12.88 -24.15
C GLY A 60 -9.25 -14.25 -24.10
N ILE A 61 -8.21 -14.49 -24.91
CA ILE A 61 -7.49 -15.79 -24.92
C ILE A 61 -6.92 -16.11 -23.53
N ILE A 62 -6.36 -15.11 -22.85
CA ILE A 62 -5.86 -15.25 -21.48
C ILE A 62 -6.97 -14.86 -20.50
N PRO A 63 -7.47 -15.77 -19.66
CA PRO A 63 -8.54 -15.44 -18.71
C PRO A 63 -8.04 -14.53 -17.59
N VAL A 64 -8.93 -13.69 -17.06
CA VAL A 64 -8.61 -12.81 -15.92
C VAL A 64 -8.60 -13.62 -14.63
N ALA A 65 -7.54 -13.49 -13.82
CA ALA A 65 -7.52 -14.06 -12.47
C ALA A 65 -8.57 -13.37 -11.60
N LEU A 66 -9.43 -14.15 -10.95
CA LEU A 66 -10.51 -13.64 -10.10
C LEU A 66 -10.16 -13.83 -8.63
N PRO A 67 -10.28 -12.78 -7.80
CA PRO A 67 -10.13 -12.93 -6.37
C PRO A 67 -11.24 -13.80 -5.79
N SER A 68 -10.88 -14.86 -5.06
CA SER A 68 -11.82 -15.57 -4.20
C SER A 68 -12.44 -14.61 -3.18
N ARG A 69 -13.77 -14.69 -3.06
CA ARG A 69 -14.63 -13.97 -2.11
C ARG A 69 -15.15 -14.85 -0.99
N GLN A 70 -14.92 -16.16 -1.05
CA GLN A 70 -15.36 -17.11 -0.02
C GLN A 70 -14.70 -16.75 1.30
N GLU A 71 -15.47 -16.70 2.39
CA GLU A 71 -15.03 -16.10 3.66
C GLU A 71 -13.78 -16.76 4.25
N ALA A 72 -13.62 -18.07 4.03
CA ALA A 72 -12.43 -18.82 4.45
C ALA A 72 -11.17 -18.55 3.59
N THR A 73 -11.32 -18.03 2.37
CA THR A 73 -10.23 -17.89 1.37
C THR A 73 -10.22 -16.52 0.68
N LYS A 74 -10.73 -15.47 1.34
CA LYS A 74 -10.76 -14.11 0.78
C LYS A 74 -9.36 -13.69 0.33
N THR A 75 -9.26 -13.24 -0.91
CA THR A 75 -7.96 -12.85 -1.52
C THR A 75 -7.37 -11.59 -0.92
N PHE A 76 -8.25 -10.70 -0.47
CA PHE A 76 -7.89 -9.45 0.15
C PHE A 76 -8.49 -9.41 1.54
N TYR A 77 -7.63 -9.20 2.54
CA TYR A 77 -8.06 -8.82 3.88
C TYR A 77 -8.09 -7.30 3.98
N LYS A 78 -8.93 -6.76 4.86
CA LYS A 78 -8.83 -5.33 5.16
C LYS A 78 -7.59 -5.17 6.04
N ILE A 79 -6.54 -4.55 5.51
CA ILE A 79 -5.26 -4.36 6.24
C ILE A 79 -5.47 -3.72 7.62
N ARG A 80 -6.49 -2.88 7.79
CA ARG A 80 -6.89 -2.30 9.08
C ARG A 80 -7.18 -3.35 10.18
N ASP A 81 -7.55 -4.57 9.79
CA ASP A 81 -7.79 -5.68 10.71
C ASP A 81 -6.47 -6.33 11.18
N LEU A 82 -5.33 -5.98 10.54
CA LEU A 82 -3.98 -6.49 10.83
C LEU A 82 -3.01 -5.42 11.33
N VAL A 83 -3.36 -4.12 11.26
CA VAL A 83 -2.51 -3.05 11.79
C VAL A 83 -2.57 -3.12 13.32
N LYS A 84 -1.57 -3.81 13.89
CA LYS A 84 -1.38 -3.98 15.34
C LYS A 84 -0.81 -2.74 16.03
N THR A 85 -0.43 -1.71 15.28
CA THR A 85 0.21 -0.53 15.86
C THR A 85 -0.86 0.29 16.57
N LYS A 86 -0.81 0.29 17.90
CA LYS A 86 -1.67 1.11 18.74
C LYS A 86 -1.40 2.58 18.41
N ALA A 87 -2.44 3.32 18.06
CA ALA A 87 -2.32 4.77 17.91
C ALA A 87 -1.94 5.40 19.25
N MET A 88 -1.03 6.38 19.22
CA MET A 88 -0.70 7.12 20.43
C MET A 88 -1.92 7.90 20.91
N ASN A 89 -2.13 7.94 22.22
CA ASN A 89 -3.07 8.84 22.85
C ASN A 89 -2.48 10.26 22.99
N GLN A 90 -3.28 11.19 23.50
CA GLN A 90 -2.87 12.59 23.61
C GLN A 90 -1.65 12.80 24.52
N GLU A 91 -1.57 12.07 25.63
CA GLU A 91 -0.46 12.17 26.60
C GLU A 91 0.84 11.63 25.97
N GLU A 92 0.76 10.48 25.31
CA GLU A 92 1.87 9.86 24.57
C GLU A 92 2.39 10.79 23.46
N ILE A 93 1.50 11.49 22.74
CA ILE A 93 1.86 12.48 21.72
C ILE A 93 2.64 13.65 22.32
N VAL A 94 2.19 14.21 23.44
CA VAL A 94 2.85 15.35 24.09
C VAL A 94 4.25 14.96 24.52
N VAL A 95 4.39 13.84 25.23
CA VAL A 95 5.69 13.34 25.70
C VAL A 95 6.62 13.06 24.52
N PHE A 96 6.10 12.45 23.44
CA PHE A 96 6.87 12.20 22.23
C PHE A 96 7.40 13.49 21.60
N LEU A 97 6.55 14.50 21.42
CA LEU A 97 6.94 15.77 20.82
C LEU A 97 7.94 16.54 21.69
N GLU A 98 7.78 16.54 23.02
CA GLU A 98 8.73 17.17 23.93
C GLU A 98 10.13 16.55 23.83
N LYS A 99 10.19 15.21 23.83
CA LYS A 99 11.45 14.49 23.66
C LYS A 99 12.06 14.70 22.29
N LEU A 100 11.25 14.70 21.24
CA LEU A 100 11.73 14.94 19.88
C LEU A 100 12.30 16.35 19.72
N LYS A 101 11.69 17.36 20.36
CA LYS A 101 12.17 18.75 20.37
C LYS A 101 13.57 18.88 20.99
N GLN A 102 13.87 18.08 22.01
CA GLN A 102 15.18 18.05 22.66
C GLN A 102 16.27 17.44 21.78
N ILE A 103 15.90 16.51 20.89
CA ILE A 103 16.84 15.80 20.01
C ILE A 103 17.06 16.58 18.72
N ASN A 104 15.98 16.96 18.03
CA ASN A 104 16.04 17.66 16.75
C ASN A 104 14.81 18.54 16.55
N HIS A 105 15.05 19.86 16.49
CA HIS A 105 14.00 20.84 16.30
C HIS A 105 13.29 20.71 14.94
N ARG A 106 14.02 20.34 13.88
CA ARG A 106 13.45 20.16 12.54
C ARG A 106 12.46 19.00 12.52
N ASP A 107 12.86 17.86 13.06
CA ASP A 107 12.01 16.66 13.07
C ASP A 107 10.80 16.85 13.98
N TRP A 108 10.96 17.60 15.08
CA TRP A 108 9.84 18.04 15.92
C TRP A 108 8.80 18.84 15.13
N LEU A 109 9.24 19.84 14.35
CA LEU A 109 8.33 20.64 13.53
C LEU A 109 7.60 19.77 12.51
N ILE A 110 8.32 18.89 11.81
CA ILE A 110 7.74 17.96 10.84
C ILE A 110 6.71 17.04 11.51
N ALA A 111 7.04 16.45 12.65
CA ALA A 111 6.14 15.58 13.40
C ALA A 111 4.88 16.34 13.86
N GLN A 112 5.04 17.58 14.31
CA GLN A 112 3.93 18.42 14.73
C GLN A 112 2.99 18.73 13.55
N THR A 113 3.55 19.07 12.39
CA THR A 113 2.78 19.28 11.15
C THR A 113 2.01 18.01 10.73
N LEU A 114 2.65 16.84 10.84
CA LEU A 114 2.04 15.55 10.49
C LEU A 114 0.88 15.20 11.42
N LEU A 115 1.08 15.31 12.73
CA LEU A 115 0.11 14.92 13.75
C LEU A 115 -1.08 15.88 13.81
N GLN A 116 -0.85 17.19 13.75
CA GLN A 116 -1.94 18.17 13.79
C GLN A 116 -2.71 18.24 12.47
N GLY A 117 -2.00 18.22 11.34
CA GLY A 117 -2.63 18.30 10.01
C GLY A 117 -3.20 16.97 9.52
N ALA A 118 -2.98 15.87 10.25
CA ALA A 118 -3.26 14.50 9.82
C ALA A 118 -2.74 14.22 8.39
N LYS A 119 -1.52 14.71 8.09
CA LYS A 119 -0.93 14.66 6.75
C LYS A 119 0.00 13.47 6.58
N ARG A 120 0.22 13.07 5.33
CA ARG A 120 1.23 12.05 5.02
C ARG A 120 2.63 12.67 5.08
N ALA A 121 3.63 11.86 5.45
CA ALA A 121 5.04 12.28 5.49
C ALA A 121 5.47 13.06 4.24
N ALA A 122 5.17 12.51 3.05
CA ALA A 122 5.51 13.15 1.78
C ALA A 122 4.82 14.51 1.58
N GLU A 123 3.57 14.67 2.03
CA GLU A 123 2.79 15.91 1.90
C GLU A 123 3.33 16.99 2.84
N ALA A 124 3.80 16.63 4.04
CA ALA A 124 4.41 17.59 4.95
C ALA A 124 5.82 18.01 4.54
N LEU A 125 6.60 17.08 3.97
CA LEU A 125 7.97 17.36 3.52
C LEU A 125 8.03 18.18 2.23
N SER A 126 6.96 18.19 1.43
CA SER A 126 6.90 18.93 0.16
C SER A 126 6.35 20.35 0.31
N ILE A 127 6.10 20.82 1.54
CA ILE A 127 5.56 22.16 1.76
C ILE A 127 6.59 23.20 1.33
N THR A 128 6.13 24.17 0.56
CA THR A 128 6.91 25.36 0.18
C THR A 128 6.37 26.61 0.88
N THR A 129 7.18 27.68 0.94
CA THR A 129 6.86 28.90 1.70
C THR A 129 5.63 29.64 1.18
N ASP A 130 5.32 29.52 -0.11
CA ASP A 130 4.11 30.07 -0.74
C ASP A 130 2.81 29.41 -0.24
N GLN A 131 2.91 28.24 0.38
CA GLN A 131 1.76 27.52 0.92
C GLN A 131 1.47 27.87 2.39
N ILE A 132 2.27 28.75 2.99
CA ILE A 132 2.15 29.18 4.38
C ILE A 132 1.63 30.62 4.39
N SER A 133 0.39 30.80 4.83
CA SER A 133 -0.17 32.12 5.09
C SER A 133 0.03 32.48 6.55
N PHE A 134 0.97 33.38 6.83
CA PHE A 134 1.19 33.89 8.19
C PHE A 134 0.07 34.83 8.66
N GLU A 135 -0.57 35.53 7.74
CA GLU A 135 -1.70 36.43 8.04
C GLU A 135 -2.93 35.63 8.48
N GLU A 136 -3.20 34.52 7.81
CA GLU A 136 -4.36 33.67 8.12
C GLU A 136 -4.02 32.56 9.13
N GLY A 137 -2.73 32.34 9.43
CA GLY A 137 -2.26 31.25 10.28
C GLY A 137 -2.54 29.86 9.67
N THR A 138 -2.53 29.76 8.34
CA THR A 138 -2.90 28.53 7.61
C THR A 138 -1.74 27.94 6.83
N ILE A 139 -1.73 26.61 6.69
CA ILE A 139 -0.81 25.88 5.83
C ILE A 139 -1.63 25.07 4.82
N SER A 140 -1.40 25.32 3.54
CA SER A 140 -2.07 24.64 2.44
C SER A 140 -1.28 23.41 1.98
N PHE A 141 -1.97 22.28 1.79
CA PHE A 141 -1.33 21.01 1.42
C PHE A 141 -1.89 20.46 0.10
N ILE A 142 -1.00 20.00 -0.77
CA ILE A 142 -1.38 19.32 -2.01
C ILE A 142 -1.49 17.82 -1.76
N GLN A 143 -2.68 17.25 -1.94
CA GLN A 143 -2.90 15.82 -1.76
C GLN A 143 -2.43 15.02 -2.97
N VAL A 144 -1.49 14.10 -2.77
CA VAL A 144 -0.86 13.35 -3.88
C VAL A 144 -1.75 12.23 -4.42
N LYS A 145 -2.50 11.53 -3.56
CA LYS A 145 -3.24 10.30 -3.94
C LYS A 145 -4.67 10.52 -4.46
N ASN A 146 -5.17 11.76 -4.45
CA ASN A 146 -6.55 12.08 -4.83
C ASN A 146 -6.63 12.98 -6.08
N LYS A 147 -5.60 13.01 -6.94
CA LYS A 147 -5.76 13.65 -8.25
C LYS A 147 -6.83 12.88 -9.03
N LYS A 148 -8.05 13.44 -9.07
CA LYS A 148 -9.04 13.07 -10.08
C LYS A 148 -8.41 13.38 -11.43
N ILE A 149 -8.11 12.35 -12.20
CA ILE A 149 -7.97 12.45 -13.65
C ILE A 149 -9.39 12.54 -14.21
#